data_AF-A0A2M8YK52-F1
#
_entry.id   AF-A0A2M8YK52-F1
#
_cell.length_a   1.000
_cell.length_b   1.000
_cell.length_c   1.000
_cell.angle_alpha   90.00
_cell.angle_beta   90.00
_cell.angle_gamma   90.00
#
_symmetry.space_group_name_H-M   'P 1'
#
loop_
_entity.id
_entity.type
_entity.pdbx_description
1 polymer ?
#
loop_
_entity_poly.entity_id
_entity_poly.type
_entity_poly.pdbx_seq_one_letter_code
_entity_poly.pdbx_strand_id
1 'polypeptide(L)'
;MSEEGKIEKLKEQYIDEILGIVPLSQAVFIVLMSLISDRLLSGASPNFLSAIANIDLKSSLGLDAGRFWEVGLLSIVISFALALLNILILRRALDFSLRQAGLGPVLISWQSAAASRVSTLSEIQKNAIQNSFKNEIDLRLRKYKAKRISTELISSIASVSFYSTLFLVYCSYKNADSLIWSFTETLFLCGTILLSLLLHRSSVRYAIAKVLPLKIYLCVITGELVFFETITS
;
A
#
# COMPACT_ATOMS: atom_id res chain seq x y z
N MET A 1 3.06 13.62 -31.22
CA MET A 1 2.67 12.53 -30.31
C MET A 1 1.30 12.04 -30.76
N SER A 2 1.16 10.76 -31.16
CA SER A 2 -0.13 10.20 -31.61
C SER A 2 -1.17 10.24 -30.47
N GLU A 3 -2.46 10.24 -30.80
CA GLU A 3 -3.54 10.16 -29.80
C GLU A 3 -3.41 8.90 -28.93
N GLU A 4 -2.97 7.79 -29.52
CA GLU A 4 -2.68 6.54 -28.80
C GLU A 4 -1.62 6.73 -27.72
N GLY A 5 -0.51 7.41 -28.03
CA GLY A 5 0.56 7.68 -27.05
C GLY A 5 0.15 8.67 -25.95
N LYS A 6 -0.85 9.53 -26.18
CA LYS A 6 -1.45 10.36 -25.14
C LYS A 6 -2.32 9.52 -24.19
N ILE A 7 -3.16 8.66 -24.76
CA ILE A 7 -4.05 7.77 -24.00
C ILE A 7 -3.26 6.79 -23.14
N GLU A 8 -2.14 6.28 -23.64
CA GLU A 8 -1.28 5.35 -22.90
C GLU A 8 -0.59 6.02 -21.70
N LYS A 9 -0.08 7.25 -21.86
CA LYS A 9 0.43 8.04 -20.72
C LYS A 9 -0.65 8.37 -19.69
N LEU A 10 -1.86 8.72 -20.16
CA LEU A 10 -3.03 8.94 -19.29
C LEU A 10 -3.33 7.68 -18.46
N LYS A 11 -3.29 6.50 -19.09
CA LYS A 11 -3.48 5.21 -18.42
C LYS A 11 -2.40 4.96 -17.37
N GLU A 12 -1.13 5.15 -17.73
CA GLU A 12 0.00 4.98 -16.81
C GLU A 12 -0.12 5.90 -15.60
N GLN A 13 -0.50 7.17 -15.78
CA GLN A 13 -0.64 8.13 -14.69
C GLN A 13 -1.84 7.84 -13.77
N TYR A 14 -2.99 7.44 -14.32
CA TYR A 14 -4.13 6.99 -13.49
C TYR A 14 -3.80 5.72 -12.72
N ILE A 15 -3.03 4.82 -13.33
CA ILE A 15 -2.55 3.61 -12.71
C ILE A 15 -1.58 4.00 -11.59
N ASP A 16 -0.53 4.79 -11.84
CA ASP A 16 0.46 5.18 -10.83
C ASP A 16 -0.15 5.85 -9.60
N GLU A 17 -1.21 6.65 -9.75
CA GLU A 17 -1.89 7.28 -8.61
C GLU A 17 -2.73 6.26 -7.80
N ILE A 18 -3.32 5.26 -8.45
CA ILE A 18 -3.94 4.10 -7.79
C ILE A 18 -2.85 3.15 -7.23
N LEU A 19 -1.65 3.16 -7.80
CA LEU A 19 -0.53 2.35 -7.35
C LEU A 19 0.25 2.97 -6.19
N GLY A 20 -0.01 4.23 -5.86
CA GLY A 20 0.68 4.98 -4.82
C GLY A 20 0.63 4.23 -3.49
N ILE A 21 1.81 3.85 -2.99
CA ILE A 21 1.96 3.23 -1.67
C ILE A 21 2.02 4.32 -0.61
N VAL A 22 1.29 4.15 0.49
CA VAL A 22 1.21 5.16 1.53
C VAL A 22 2.46 5.08 2.41
N PRO A 23 3.27 6.15 2.54
CA PRO A 23 4.52 6.12 3.31
C PRO A 23 4.34 5.69 4.78
N LEU A 24 3.19 6.00 5.37
CA LEU A 24 2.86 5.66 6.76
C LEU A 24 2.89 4.14 7.03
N SER A 25 2.43 3.31 6.08
CA SER A 25 2.44 1.85 6.25
C SER A 25 3.86 1.30 6.37
N GLN A 26 4.80 1.94 5.67
CA GLN A 26 6.21 1.57 5.65
C GLN A 26 6.95 2.05 6.90
N ALA A 27 6.61 3.23 7.42
CA ALA A 27 7.13 3.69 8.71
C ALA A 27 6.75 2.71 9.84
N VAL A 28 5.49 2.27 9.88
CA VAL A 28 5.02 1.25 10.83
C VAL A 28 5.74 -0.08 10.63
N PHE A 29 5.93 -0.51 9.38
CA PHE A 29 6.68 -1.73 9.06
C PHE A 29 8.11 -1.67 9.60
N ILE A 30 8.84 -0.57 9.35
CA ILE A 30 10.24 -0.41 9.78
C ILE A 30 10.35 -0.51 11.30
N VAL A 31 9.48 0.21 12.02
CA VAL A 31 9.48 0.19 13.49
C VAL A 31 9.17 -1.21 14.00
N LEU A 32 8.09 -1.84 13.54
CA LEU A 32 7.70 -3.18 14.01
C LEU A 32 8.76 -4.23 13.69
N MET A 33 9.29 -4.25 12.46
CA MET A 33 10.33 -5.19 12.05
C MET A 33 11.59 -5.03 12.89
N SER A 34 12.03 -3.79 13.15
CA SER A 34 13.23 -3.53 13.93
C SER A 34 13.10 -4.03 15.38
N LEU A 35 11.95 -3.77 16.02
CA LEU A 35 11.66 -4.21 17.38
C LEU A 35 11.56 -5.74 17.49
N ILE A 36 10.92 -6.38 16.51
CA ILE A 36 10.76 -7.83 16.49
C ILE A 36 12.10 -8.51 16.25
N SER A 37 12.88 -8.04 15.27
CA SER A 37 14.22 -8.56 15.00
C SER A 37 15.14 -8.45 16.22
N ASP A 38 15.13 -7.33 16.93
CA ASP A 38 15.94 -7.12 18.13
C ASP A 38 15.60 -8.12 19.26
N ARG A 39 14.31 -8.38 19.48
CA ARG A 39 13.84 -9.36 20.48
C ARG A 39 14.18 -10.80 20.13
N LEU A 40 14.10 -11.14 18.83
CA LEU A 40 14.50 -12.46 18.35
C LEU A 40 16.02 -12.64 18.44
N LEU A 41 16.79 -11.59 18.14
CA LEU A 41 18.26 -11.60 18.24
C LEU A 41 18.77 -11.73 19.68
N SER A 42 18.16 -11.00 20.61
CA SER A 42 18.53 -11.03 22.03
C SER A 42 18.06 -12.30 22.77
N GLY A 43 17.31 -13.19 22.09
CA GLY A 43 16.71 -14.37 22.71
C GLY A 43 15.58 -14.05 23.69
N ALA A 44 15.13 -12.80 23.76
CA ALA A 44 14.05 -12.36 24.63
C ALA A 44 12.68 -12.95 24.21
N SER A 45 12.56 -13.47 22.99
CA SER A 45 11.37 -14.14 22.51
C SER A 45 11.74 -15.32 21.61
N PRO A 46 11.14 -16.51 21.82
CA PRO A 46 11.49 -17.71 21.05
C PRO A 46 10.93 -17.71 19.62
N ASN A 47 9.93 -16.89 19.32
CA ASN A 47 9.24 -16.90 18.03
C ASN A 47 8.54 -15.57 17.71
N PHE A 48 7.98 -15.42 16.52
CA PHE A 48 7.42 -14.15 16.05
C PHE A 48 6.19 -13.71 16.85
N LEU A 49 5.27 -14.64 17.14
CA LEU A 49 4.04 -14.30 17.86
C LEU A 49 4.32 -13.86 19.30
N SER A 50 5.26 -14.52 19.98
CA SER A 50 5.70 -14.12 21.32
C SER A 50 6.44 -12.79 21.30
N ALA A 51 7.22 -12.51 20.26
CA ALA A 51 7.87 -11.22 20.07
C ALA A 51 6.84 -10.09 19.94
N ILE A 52 5.76 -10.31 19.17
CA ILE A 52 4.65 -9.35 19.03
C ILE A 52 3.85 -9.19 20.33
N ALA A 53 3.45 -10.29 20.95
CA ALA A 53 2.57 -10.26 22.12
C ALA A 53 3.18 -9.49 23.30
N ASN A 54 4.51 -9.47 23.37
CA ASN A 54 5.26 -8.83 24.44
C ASN A 54 5.84 -7.47 24.02
N ILE A 55 5.48 -6.89 22.86
CA ILE A 55 5.95 -5.55 22.47
C ILE A 55 5.42 -4.54 23.47
N ASP A 56 6.32 -4.01 24.29
CA ASP A 56 6.09 -2.80 25.05
C ASP A 56 6.88 -1.67 24.39
N LEU A 57 6.15 -0.79 23.68
CA LEU A 57 6.75 0.34 22.96
C LEU A 57 7.52 1.28 23.90
N LYS A 58 7.12 1.37 25.17
CA LYS A 58 7.74 2.28 26.13
C LYS A 58 9.13 1.81 26.56
N SER A 59 9.25 0.52 26.91
CA SER A 59 10.54 -0.09 27.26
C SER A 59 11.41 -0.39 26.03
N SER A 60 10.81 -0.80 24.91
CA SER A 60 11.57 -1.25 23.72
C SER A 60 12.14 -0.11 22.88
N LEU A 61 11.60 1.12 23.01
CA LEU A 61 12.22 2.33 22.46
C LEU A 61 13.22 2.98 23.43
N GLY A 62 13.45 2.38 24.61
CA GLY A 62 14.45 2.84 25.57
C GLY A 62 14.25 4.28 26.06
N LEU A 63 13.03 4.80 26.00
CA LEU A 63 12.70 6.20 26.33
C LEU A 63 13.02 6.53 27.80
N ASP A 64 12.85 5.56 28.70
CA ASP A 64 13.11 5.73 30.13
C ASP A 64 14.62 5.59 30.49
N ALA A 65 15.47 5.12 29.56
CA ALA A 65 16.88 4.83 29.82
C ALA A 65 17.88 5.51 28.86
N GLY A 66 17.42 6.37 27.95
CA GLY A 66 18.27 6.98 26.90
C GLY A 66 18.79 5.97 25.87
N ARG A 67 18.22 4.76 25.87
CA ARG A 67 18.63 3.59 25.09
C ARG A 67 17.90 3.47 23.75
N PHE A 68 17.33 4.56 23.25
CA PHE A 68 16.74 4.61 21.90
C PHE A 68 17.74 4.13 20.81
N TRP A 69 19.04 4.24 21.10
CA TRP A 69 20.14 3.78 20.26
C TRP A 69 20.46 2.27 20.40
N GLU A 70 19.86 1.54 21.34
CA GLU A 70 20.11 0.10 21.56
C GLU A 70 19.36 -0.79 20.56
N VAL A 71 18.21 -0.35 20.00
CA VAL A 71 17.71 -0.91 18.74
C VAL A 71 18.74 -0.54 17.69
N GLY A 72 19.69 -1.45 17.46
CA GLY A 72 20.89 -1.14 16.71
C GLY A 72 20.57 -0.42 15.41
N LEU A 73 21.27 0.67 15.11
CA LEU A 73 21.15 1.41 13.85
C LEU A 73 21.12 0.46 12.64
N LEU A 74 21.87 -0.66 12.73
CA LEU A 74 21.88 -1.75 11.76
C LEU A 74 20.51 -2.42 11.58
N SER A 75 19.77 -2.72 12.65
CA SER A 75 18.41 -3.30 12.61
C SER A 75 17.41 -2.36 11.94
N ILE A 76 17.53 -1.05 12.17
CA ILE A 76 16.72 -0.03 11.50
C ILE A 76 17.07 0.03 10.00
N VAL A 77 18.36 0.03 9.65
CA VAL A 77 18.82 0.05 8.25
C VAL A 77 18.37 -1.20 7.49
N ILE A 78 18.47 -2.39 8.09
CA ILE A 78 17.99 -3.64 7.49
C ILE A 78 16.46 -3.59 7.34
N SER A 79 15.74 -3.10 8.35
CA SER A 79 14.28 -2.95 8.29
C SER A 79 13.85 -1.96 7.21
N PHE A 80 14.63 -0.90 6.98
CA PHE A 80 14.42 0.04 5.88
C PHE A 80 14.61 -0.64 4.51
N ALA A 81 15.66 -1.43 4.34
CA ALA A 81 15.87 -2.19 3.10
C ALA A 81 14.73 -3.20 2.85
N LEU A 82 14.25 -3.88 3.89
CA LEU A 82 13.08 -4.76 3.81
C LEU A 82 11.80 -4.00 3.49
N ALA A 83 11.64 -2.77 3.99
CA ALA A 83 10.52 -1.90 3.63
C ALA A 83 10.56 -1.55 2.14
N LEU A 84 11.72 -1.22 1.58
CA LEU A 84 11.87 -0.99 0.14
C LEU A 84 11.48 -2.23 -0.68
N LEU A 85 11.90 -3.43 -0.24
CA LEU A 85 11.50 -4.67 -0.89
C LEU A 85 9.98 -4.90 -0.81
N ASN A 86 9.37 -4.65 0.35
CA ASN A 86 7.93 -4.77 0.55
C ASN A 86 7.16 -3.79 -0.36
N ILE A 87 7.64 -2.56 -0.51
CA ILE A 87 7.11 -1.56 -1.45
C ILE A 87 7.13 -2.11 -2.88
N LEU A 88 8.25 -2.68 -3.32
CA LEU A 88 8.39 -3.24 -4.66
C LEU A 88 7.41 -4.39 -4.91
N ILE A 89 7.23 -5.28 -3.93
CA ILE A 89 6.27 -6.40 -4.00
C ILE A 89 4.83 -5.87 -4.10
N LEU A 90 4.45 -4.93 -3.23
CA LEU A 90 3.13 -4.32 -3.22
C LEU A 90 2.80 -3.61 -4.53
N ARG A 91 3.76 -2.87 -5.09
CA ARG A 91 3.60 -2.16 -6.37
C ARG A 91 3.40 -3.16 -7.52
N ARG A 92 4.21 -4.23 -7.56
CA ARG A 92 4.07 -5.29 -8.58
C ARG A 92 2.74 -6.02 -8.48
N ALA A 93 2.27 -6.36 -7.27
CA ALA A 93 1.00 -7.05 -7.07
C ALA A 93 -0.20 -6.21 -7.56
N LEU A 94 -0.14 -4.91 -7.34
CA LEU A 94 -1.14 -3.99 -7.85
C LEU A 94 -1.07 -3.82 -9.38
N ASP A 95 0.13 -3.61 -9.94
CA ASP A 95 0.31 -3.48 -11.40
C ASP A 95 -0.24 -4.73 -12.11
N PHE A 96 0.10 -5.91 -11.59
CA PHE A 96 -0.46 -7.19 -12.06
C PHE A 96 -1.99 -7.22 -12.01
N SER A 97 -2.59 -6.80 -10.89
CA SER A 97 -4.04 -6.80 -10.72
C SER A 97 -4.75 -5.83 -11.68
N LEU A 98 -4.15 -4.67 -11.95
CA LEU A 98 -4.70 -3.69 -12.89
C LEU A 98 -4.56 -4.15 -14.34
N ARG A 99 -3.44 -4.80 -14.70
CA ARG A 99 -3.26 -5.43 -16.02
C ARG A 99 -4.28 -6.54 -16.26
N GLN A 100 -4.48 -7.41 -15.27
CA GLN A 100 -5.49 -8.48 -15.36
C GLN A 100 -6.93 -7.95 -15.45
N ALA A 101 -7.22 -6.79 -14.86
CA ALA A 101 -8.54 -6.19 -14.95
C ALA A 101 -8.90 -5.70 -16.38
N GLY A 102 -7.95 -5.71 -17.34
CA GLY A 102 -8.23 -5.37 -18.72
C GLY A 102 -8.72 -3.92 -18.89
N LEU A 103 -8.19 -2.99 -18.09
CA LEU A 103 -8.68 -1.61 -18.04
C LEU A 103 -8.45 -0.83 -19.33
N GLY A 104 -7.52 -1.25 -20.19
CA GLY A 104 -7.15 -0.52 -21.41
C GLY A 104 -8.32 -0.16 -22.33
N PRO A 105 -9.10 -1.15 -22.83
CA PRO A 105 -10.28 -0.90 -23.65
C PRO A 105 -11.42 -0.18 -22.90
N VAL A 106 -11.61 -0.50 -21.62
CA VAL A 106 -12.66 0.08 -20.78
C VAL A 106 -12.45 1.57 -20.56
N LEU A 107 -11.21 1.99 -20.35
CA LEU A 107 -10.82 3.39 -20.17
C LEU A 107 -11.13 4.22 -21.43
N ILE A 108 -10.86 3.68 -22.62
CA ILE A 108 -11.17 4.35 -23.89
C ILE A 108 -12.68 4.54 -24.04
N SER A 109 -13.46 3.49 -23.76
CA SER A 109 -14.93 3.54 -23.78
C SER A 109 -15.49 4.57 -22.81
N TRP A 110 -14.97 4.64 -21.58
CA TRP A 110 -15.39 5.65 -20.61
C TRP A 110 -15.00 7.06 -21.01
N GLN A 111 -13.82 7.25 -21.60
CA GLN A 111 -13.35 8.55 -22.07
C GLN A 111 -14.19 9.06 -23.25
N SER A 112 -14.50 8.20 -24.24
CA SER A 112 -15.34 8.58 -25.38
C SER A 112 -16.78 8.88 -24.96
N ALA A 113 -17.35 8.07 -24.06
CA ALA A 113 -18.67 8.30 -23.50
C ALA A 113 -18.73 9.61 -22.68
N ALA A 114 -17.68 9.91 -21.91
CA ALA A 114 -17.58 11.17 -21.19
C ALA A 114 -17.48 12.35 -22.15
N ALA A 115 -16.63 12.27 -23.18
CA ALA A 115 -16.45 13.34 -24.17
C ALA A 115 -17.75 13.69 -24.90
N SER A 116 -18.49 12.65 -25.35
CA SER A 116 -19.80 12.83 -26.00
C SER A 116 -20.84 13.49 -25.09
N ARG A 117 -20.84 13.18 -23.78
CA ARG A 117 -21.77 13.79 -22.82
C ARG A 117 -21.37 15.22 -22.45
N VAL A 118 -20.08 15.52 -22.43
CA VAL A 118 -19.58 16.87 -22.08
C VAL A 118 -19.75 17.84 -23.25
N SER A 119 -19.66 17.38 -24.49
CA SER A 119 -19.83 18.24 -25.68
C SER A 119 -21.22 18.87 -25.80
N THR A 120 -22.23 18.31 -25.14
CA THR A 120 -23.61 18.83 -25.15
C THR A 120 -23.90 19.81 -24.01
N LEU A 121 -22.96 20.03 -23.09
CA LEU A 121 -23.16 20.87 -21.91
C LEU A 121 -22.72 22.32 -22.17
N SER A 122 -23.47 23.28 -21.61
CA SER A 122 -23.05 24.68 -21.57
C SER A 122 -21.90 24.89 -20.58
N GLU A 123 -21.13 25.98 -20.73
CA GLU A 123 -20.02 26.30 -19.82
C GLU A 123 -20.45 26.44 -18.35
N ILE A 124 -21.64 26.99 -18.10
CA ILE A 124 -22.21 27.10 -16.75
C ILE A 124 -22.46 25.69 -16.15
N GLN A 125 -22.98 24.76 -16.96
CA GLN A 125 -23.22 23.39 -16.53
C GLN A 125 -21.91 22.63 -16.28
N LYS A 126 -20.90 22.83 -17.14
CA LYS A 126 -19.56 22.24 -16.96
C LYS A 126 -18.93 22.67 -15.64
N ASN A 127 -18.96 23.96 -15.32
CA ASN A 127 -18.42 24.48 -14.07
C ASN A 127 -19.16 23.95 -12.83
N ALA A 128 -20.49 23.85 -12.88
CA ALA A 128 -21.28 23.29 -11.78
C ALA A 128 -20.95 21.79 -11.54
N ILE A 129 -20.83 21.01 -12.62
CA ILE A 129 -20.49 19.58 -12.55
C ILE A 129 -19.04 19.40 -12.09
N GLN A 130 -18.11 20.23 -12.55
CA GLN A 130 -16.70 20.19 -12.14
C GLN A 130 -16.56 20.27 -10.63
N ASN A 131 -17.22 21.25 -9.98
CA ASN A 131 -17.16 21.42 -8.53
C ASN A 131 -17.80 20.25 -7.77
N SER A 132 -18.93 19.74 -8.27
CA SER A 132 -19.59 18.56 -7.70
C SER A 132 -18.70 17.31 -7.79
N PHE A 133 -18.06 17.09 -8.94
CA PHE A 133 -17.17 15.95 -9.14
C PHE A 133 -15.88 16.06 -8.33
N LYS A 134 -15.28 17.24 -8.18
CA LYS A 134 -14.11 17.43 -7.31
C LYS A 134 -14.41 17.00 -5.87
N ASN A 135 -15.51 17.51 -5.29
CA ASN A 135 -15.91 17.18 -3.92
C ASN A 135 -16.19 15.67 -3.73
N GLU A 136 -16.88 15.05 -4.70
CA GLU A 136 -17.18 13.61 -4.65
C GLU A 136 -15.93 12.74 -4.85
N ILE A 137 -15.00 13.16 -5.72
CA ILE A 137 -13.71 12.50 -5.89
C ILE A 137 -12.93 12.53 -4.59
N ASP A 138 -12.81 13.67 -3.91
CA ASP A 138 -12.07 13.78 -2.65
C ASP A 138 -12.64 12.87 -1.56
N LEU A 139 -13.96 12.76 -1.47
CA LEU A 139 -14.62 11.83 -0.54
C LEU A 139 -14.26 10.37 -0.85
N ARG A 140 -14.36 9.97 -2.13
CA ARG A 140 -14.08 8.60 -2.56
C ARG A 140 -12.60 8.27 -2.48
N LEU A 141 -11.74 9.23 -2.75
CA LEU A 141 -10.29 9.08 -2.71
C LEU A 141 -9.80 8.92 -1.26
N ARG A 142 -10.38 9.64 -0.30
CA ARG A 142 -10.17 9.38 1.14
C ARG A 142 -10.57 7.96 1.54
N LYS A 143 -11.76 7.50 1.12
CA LYS A 143 -12.22 6.13 1.39
C LYS A 143 -11.34 5.07 0.73
N TYR A 144 -10.86 5.33 -0.47
CA TYR A 144 -9.91 4.49 -1.18
C TYR A 144 -8.57 4.42 -0.44
N LYS A 145 -7.98 5.57 -0.08
CA LYS A 145 -6.74 5.68 0.71
C LYS A 145 -6.85 4.92 2.04
N ALA A 146 -7.98 5.02 2.74
CA ALA A 146 -8.22 4.25 3.96
C ALA A 146 -8.18 2.73 3.72
N LYS A 147 -8.90 2.23 2.70
CA LYS A 147 -8.85 0.81 2.30
C LYS A 147 -7.45 0.37 1.91
N ARG A 148 -6.70 1.25 1.25
CA ARG A 148 -5.34 1.00 0.80
C ARG A 148 -4.39 0.88 1.98
N ILE A 149 -4.43 1.82 2.92
CA ILE A 149 -3.65 1.78 4.17
C ILE A 149 -3.92 0.48 4.92
N SER A 150 -5.18 0.07 5.08
CA SER A 150 -5.50 -1.20 5.75
C SER A 150 -4.91 -2.40 5.02
N THR A 151 -4.98 -2.42 3.67
CA THR A 151 -4.36 -3.47 2.87
C THR A 151 -2.86 -3.51 3.11
N GLU A 152 -2.18 -2.37 2.97
CA GLU A 152 -0.73 -2.25 3.11
C GLU A 152 -0.26 -2.62 4.52
N LEU A 153 -1.00 -2.24 5.57
CA LEU A 153 -0.68 -2.62 6.94
C LEU A 153 -0.78 -4.14 7.14
N ILE A 154 -1.86 -4.78 6.68
CA ILE A 154 -2.00 -6.23 6.81
C ILE A 154 -0.98 -6.98 5.96
N SER A 155 -0.70 -6.53 4.73
CA SER A 155 0.38 -7.08 3.90
C SER A 155 1.75 -6.91 4.57
N SER A 156 1.98 -5.77 5.22
CA SER A 156 3.19 -5.49 5.96
C SER A 156 3.34 -6.41 7.17
N ILE A 157 2.28 -6.64 7.94
CA ILE A 157 2.29 -7.61 9.05
C ILE A 157 2.61 -9.03 8.56
N ALA A 158 2.00 -9.47 7.45
CA ALA A 158 2.32 -10.75 6.83
C ALA A 158 3.79 -10.83 6.42
N SER A 159 4.33 -9.73 5.86
CA SER A 159 5.73 -9.64 5.45
C SER A 159 6.69 -9.64 6.64
N VAL A 160 6.38 -8.92 7.73
CA VAL A 160 7.17 -8.96 8.98
C VAL A 160 7.20 -10.39 9.52
N SER A 161 6.06 -11.08 9.57
CA SER A 161 5.99 -12.49 10.00
C SER A 161 6.88 -13.38 9.13
N PHE A 162 6.76 -13.25 7.81
CA PHE A 162 7.57 -14.02 6.85
C PHE A 162 9.08 -13.73 6.98
N TYR A 163 9.49 -12.46 7.01
CA TYR A 163 10.90 -12.09 7.12
C TYR A 163 11.50 -12.48 8.47
N SER A 164 10.75 -12.32 9.57
CA SER A 164 11.19 -12.77 10.90
C SER A 164 11.40 -14.28 10.95
N THR A 165 10.54 -15.04 10.25
CA THR A 165 10.68 -16.49 10.11
C THR A 165 11.94 -16.86 9.34
N LEU A 166 12.17 -16.24 8.18
CA LEU A 166 13.38 -16.46 7.39
C LEU A 166 14.64 -16.12 8.18
N PHE A 167 14.58 -15.05 8.96
CA PHE A 167 15.67 -14.62 9.83
C PHE A 167 15.96 -15.66 10.92
N LEU A 168 14.94 -16.19 11.60
CA LEU A 168 15.09 -17.26 12.58
C LEU A 168 15.70 -18.52 11.97
N VAL A 169 15.26 -18.92 10.76
CA VAL A 169 15.82 -20.08 10.04
C VAL A 169 17.30 -19.88 9.76
N TYR A 170 17.69 -18.69 9.32
CA TYR A 170 19.09 -18.35 9.09
C TYR A 170 19.93 -18.41 10.38
N CYS A 171 19.43 -17.87 11.49
CA CYS A 171 20.12 -17.89 12.78
C CYS A 171 20.23 -19.31 13.37
N SER A 172 19.17 -20.11 13.30
CA SER A 172 19.15 -21.51 13.77
C SER A 172 20.10 -22.39 12.96
N TYR A 173 20.14 -22.21 11.63
CA TYR A 173 21.13 -22.88 10.78
C TYR A 173 22.58 -22.60 11.22
N LYS A 174 22.85 -21.40 11.71
CA LYS A 174 24.19 -20.97 12.12
C LYS A 174 24.58 -21.44 13.53
N ASN A 175 23.62 -21.52 14.46
CA ASN A 175 23.89 -21.71 15.89
C ASN A 175 23.38 -23.03 16.49
N ALA A 176 22.77 -23.93 15.71
CA ALA A 176 22.24 -25.23 16.15
C ALA A 176 21.22 -25.19 17.31
N ASP A 177 20.63 -24.03 17.59
CA ASP A 177 19.49 -23.90 18.52
C ASP A 177 18.19 -24.29 17.82
N SER A 178 17.34 -25.05 18.53
CA SER A 178 16.09 -25.58 18.00
C SER A 178 15.08 -24.47 17.72
N LEU A 179 14.80 -24.23 16.44
CA LEU A 179 13.77 -23.32 15.98
C LEU A 179 12.38 -23.85 16.38
N ILE A 180 11.62 -23.12 17.18
CA ILE A 180 10.25 -23.50 17.57
C ILE A 180 9.27 -22.78 16.63
N TRP A 181 9.15 -23.30 15.41
CA TRP A 181 8.07 -22.90 14.49
C TRP A 181 6.78 -23.60 14.90
N SER A 182 5.73 -22.83 15.18
CA SER A 182 4.45 -23.39 15.60
C SER A 182 3.42 -23.47 14.46
N PHE A 183 2.52 -24.44 14.55
CA PHE A 183 1.33 -24.50 13.68
C PHE A 183 0.51 -23.20 13.76
N THR A 184 0.45 -22.56 14.93
CA THR A 184 -0.20 -21.28 15.17
C THR A 184 0.39 -20.15 14.34
N GLU A 185 1.72 -20.08 14.19
CA GLU A 185 2.39 -19.10 13.33
C GLU A 185 2.07 -19.32 11.85
N THR A 186 1.97 -20.58 11.42
CA THR A 186 1.55 -20.91 10.06
C THR A 186 0.13 -20.45 9.79
N LEU A 187 -0.80 -20.73 10.71
CA LEU A 187 -2.18 -20.27 10.60
C LEU A 187 -2.28 -18.75 10.59
N PHE A 188 -1.50 -18.07 11.43
CA PHE A 188 -1.46 -16.61 11.47
C PHE A 188 -0.94 -16.02 10.15
N LEU A 189 0.16 -16.56 9.61
CA LEU A 189 0.73 -16.11 8.34
C LEU A 189 -0.27 -16.35 7.19
N CYS A 190 -0.85 -17.54 7.09
CA CYS A 190 -1.86 -17.85 6.08
C CYS A 190 -3.09 -16.94 6.21
N GLY A 191 -3.57 -16.69 7.42
CA GLY A 191 -4.71 -15.82 7.69
C GLY A 191 -4.44 -14.37 7.31
N THR A 192 -3.27 -13.84 7.64
CA THR A 192 -2.86 -12.47 7.28
C THR A 192 -2.65 -12.31 5.78
N ILE A 193 -2.06 -13.30 5.10
CA ILE A 193 -1.95 -13.32 3.63
C ILE A 193 -3.34 -13.33 2.98
N LEU A 194 -4.24 -14.21 3.42
CA LEU A 194 -5.59 -14.31 2.87
C LEU A 194 -6.36 -12.99 3.08
N LEU A 195 -6.31 -12.43 4.29
CA LEU A 195 -6.94 -11.16 4.59
C LEU A 195 -6.36 -10.01 3.75
N SER A 196 -5.03 -9.97 3.60
CA SER A 196 -4.33 -9.02 2.72
C SER A 196 -4.85 -9.10 1.28
N LEU A 197 -4.98 -10.31 0.72
CA LEU A 197 -5.52 -10.53 -0.63
C LEU A 197 -6.97 -10.07 -0.78
N LEU A 198 -7.83 -10.36 0.22
CA LEU A 198 -9.22 -9.92 0.22
C LEU A 198 -9.35 -8.40 0.29
N LEU A 199 -8.58 -7.75 1.15
CA LEU A 199 -8.53 -6.30 1.27
C LEU A 199 -7.97 -5.65 -0.01
N HIS A 200 -6.91 -6.22 -0.57
CA HIS A 200 -6.34 -5.80 -1.84
C HIS A 200 -7.38 -5.82 -2.95
N ARG A 201 -8.07 -6.96 -3.15
CA ARG A 201 -9.13 -7.11 -4.15
C ARG A 201 -10.26 -6.10 -3.93
N SER A 202 -10.66 -5.88 -2.67
CA SER A 202 -11.69 -4.89 -2.31
C SER A 202 -11.26 -3.46 -2.66
N SER A 203 -10.00 -3.11 -2.37
CA SER A 203 -9.44 -1.78 -2.65
C SER A 203 -9.36 -1.51 -4.15
N VAL A 204 -8.87 -2.46 -4.95
CA VAL A 204 -8.76 -2.36 -6.42
C VAL A 204 -10.14 -2.25 -7.05
N ARG A 205 -11.09 -3.12 -6.64
CA ARG A 205 -12.46 -3.06 -7.15
C ARG A 205 -13.13 -1.71 -6.84
N TYR A 206 -12.87 -1.16 -5.65
CA TYR A 206 -13.39 0.15 -5.27
C TYR A 206 -12.78 1.27 -6.13
N ALA A 207 -11.46 1.27 -6.34
CA ALA A 207 -10.79 2.25 -7.18
C ALA A 207 -11.35 2.26 -8.61
N ILE A 208 -11.42 1.09 -9.24
CA ILE A 208 -11.93 0.92 -10.61
C ILE A 208 -13.40 1.32 -10.72
N ALA A 209 -14.25 0.95 -9.76
CA ALA A 209 -15.68 1.16 -9.88
C ALA A 209 -16.15 2.56 -9.44
N LYS A 210 -15.42 3.23 -8.54
CA LYS A 210 -15.91 4.44 -7.87
C LYS A 210 -15.02 5.67 -8.04
N VAL A 211 -13.70 5.50 -8.18
CA VAL A 211 -12.76 6.63 -8.29
C VAL A 211 -12.43 6.91 -9.75
N LEU A 212 -11.98 5.88 -10.48
CA LEU A 212 -11.48 5.99 -11.84
C LEU A 212 -12.48 6.60 -12.84
N PRO A 213 -13.78 6.22 -12.85
CA PRO A 213 -14.73 6.82 -13.77
C PRO A 213 -14.90 8.32 -13.55
N LEU A 214 -15.01 8.77 -12.29
CA LEU A 214 -15.17 10.19 -11.98
C LEU A 214 -13.96 11.02 -12.40
N LYS A 215 -12.76 10.48 -12.21
CA LYS A 215 -11.53 11.14 -12.66
C LYS A 215 -11.48 11.32 -14.17
N ILE A 216 -11.90 10.32 -14.93
CA ILE A 216 -12.00 10.42 -16.40
C ILE A 216 -13.00 11.50 -16.80
N TYR A 217 -14.18 11.51 -16.18
CA TYR A 217 -15.19 12.55 -16.47
C TYR A 217 -14.67 13.95 -16.14
N LEU A 218 -14.01 14.13 -14.99
CA LEU A 218 -13.45 15.41 -14.59
C LEU A 218 -12.32 15.85 -15.54
N CYS A 219 -11.48 14.91 -15.98
CA CYS A 219 -10.42 15.17 -16.96
C CYS A 219 -10.99 15.63 -18.30
N VAL A 220 -12.06 14.98 -18.77
CA VAL A 220 -12.74 15.39 -20.01
C VAL A 220 -13.40 16.76 -19.87
N ILE A 221 -13.99 17.09 -18.72
CA ILE A 221 -14.64 18.39 -18.49
C ILE A 221 -13.62 19.54 -18.49
N THR A 222 -12.48 19.32 -17.86
CA THR A 222 -11.47 20.38 -17.66
C THR A 222 -10.45 20.47 -18.79
N GLY A 223 -10.31 19.41 -19.60
CA GLY A 223 -9.20 19.28 -20.56
C GLY A 223 -7.84 19.09 -19.89
N GLU A 224 -7.78 19.22 -18.57
CA GLU A 224 -6.62 18.93 -17.75
C GLU A 224 -6.71 17.50 -17.27
N LEU A 225 -5.57 16.86 -17.17
CA LEU A 225 -5.48 15.74 -16.26
C LEU A 225 -5.61 16.31 -14.85
N VAL A 226 -6.78 16.16 -14.24
CA VAL A 226 -7.00 16.59 -12.86
C VAL A 226 -6.32 15.59 -11.93
N PHE A 227 -4.99 15.71 -11.87
CA PHE A 227 -4.10 15.07 -10.93
C PHE A 227 -4.02 15.96 -9.68
N PHE A 228 -4.75 15.61 -8.63
CA PHE A 228 -4.52 16.25 -7.34
C PHE A 228 -3.44 15.48 -6.59
N GLU A 229 -2.21 15.95 -6.75
CA GLU A 229 -1.22 16.12 -5.67
C GLU A 229 -0.07 16.99 -6.19
N THR A 230 -0.32 18.28 -6.45
CA THR A 230 0.66 19.27 -6.00
C THR A 230 0.48 19.34 -4.49
N ILE A 231 1.38 18.69 -3.77
CA ILE A 231 1.68 19.05 -2.39
C ILE A 231 2.17 20.51 -2.47
N THR A 232 1.25 21.46 -2.40
CA THR A 232 1.58 22.83 -2.05
C THR A 232 1.64 22.91 -0.54
N SER A 233 2.85 23.24 -0.07
CA SER A 233 3.29 23.65 1.27
C SER A 233 3.11 22.65 2.41
#